data_AF-A0A7V3UHX7-F1
#
_entry.id   AF-A0A7V3UHX7-F1
#
_cell.length_a   1.000
_cell.length_b   1.000
_cell.length_c   1.000
_cell.angle_alpha   90.00
_cell.angle_beta   90.00
_cell.angle_gamma   90.00
#
_symmetry.space_group_name_H-M   'P 1'
#
loop_
_entity.id
_entity.type
_entity.pdbx_description
1 polymer ?
#
loop_
_entity_poly.entity_id
_entity_poly.type
_entity_poly.pdbx_seq_one_letter_code
_entity_poly.pdbx_strand_id
1 'polypeptide(L)' 'MRGQQMTGTRDKTYNLVSVLYHALQGAETYIQYIEDARQDGDNELVQFFQEVQEEERRRSERAKELLRRRIGQEVSR' A
#
# COMPACT_ATOMS: atom_id res chain seq x y z
N MET A 1 12.94 -9.80 -25.88
CA MET A 1 13.67 -8.90 -24.96
C MET A 1 13.05 -9.06 -23.57
N ARG A 2 13.79 -9.59 -22.60
CA ARG A 2 13.32 -9.69 -21.20
C ARG A 2 13.60 -8.36 -20.53
N GLY A 3 12.52 -7.64 -20.18
CA GLY A 3 12.60 -6.36 -19.49
C GLY A 3 13.47 -6.46 -18.25
N GLN A 4 14.41 -5.53 -18.14
CA GLN A 4 15.37 -5.34 -17.07
C GLN A 4 14.75 -5.66 -15.70
N GLN A 5 15.32 -6.66 -15.01
CA GLN A 5 15.14 -6.82 -13.56
C GLN A 5 15.90 -5.66 -12.90
N MET A 6 15.24 -4.54 -12.63
CA MET A 6 15.81 -3.52 -11.76
C MET A 6 15.81 -4.08 -10.32
N THR A 7 17.00 -4.03 -9.71
CA THR A 7 17.38 -4.46 -8.35
C THR A 7 17.34 -5.96 -8.01
N GLY A 8 18.20 -6.74 -8.68
CA GLY A 8 19.21 -7.64 -8.05
C GLY A 8 18.85 -8.73 -7.01
N THR A 9 17.77 -8.65 -6.25
CA THR A 9 17.34 -9.67 -5.30
C THR A 9 15.85 -9.92 -5.49
N ARG A 10 15.46 -11.13 -5.93
CA ARG A 10 14.05 -11.55 -5.89
C ARG A 10 13.64 -11.84 -4.44
N ASP A 11 13.60 -10.80 -3.63
CA ASP A 11 13.24 -10.89 -2.23
C ASP A 11 11.74 -10.63 -2.07
N LYS A 12 11.00 -11.71 -1.84
CA LYS A 12 9.54 -11.66 -1.66
C LYS A 12 9.16 -10.88 -0.41
N THR A 13 10.02 -10.86 0.61
CA THR A 13 9.83 -10.10 1.85
C THR A 13 10.03 -8.63 1.58
N TYR A 14 11.12 -8.24 0.92
CA TYR A 14 11.34 -6.86 0.46
C TYR A 14 10.16 -6.35 -0.38
N ASN A 15 9.69 -7.14 -1.35
CA ASN A 15 8.56 -6.75 -2.20
C ASN A 15 7.28 -6.52 -1.39
N LEU A 16 6.98 -7.38 -0.40
CA LEU A 16 5.81 -7.21 0.45
C LEU A 16 5.95 -6.01 1.41
N VAL A 17 7.15 -5.75 1.92
CA VAL A 17 7.44 -4.55 2.73
C VAL A 17 7.25 -3.29 1.90
N SER A 18 7.71 -3.27 0.65
CA SER A 18 7.51 -2.14 -0.28
C SER A 18 6.02 -1.90 -0.55
N VAL A 19 5.24 -2.96 -0.83
CA VAL A 19 3.78 -2.85 -0.99
C VAL A 19 3.12 -2.31 0.28
N LEU A 20 3.48 -2.82 1.45
CA LEU A 20 2.95 -2.34 2.73
C LEU A 20 3.25 -0.86 2.94
N TYR A 21 4.50 -0.45 2.71
CA TYR A 21 4.94 0.93 2.88
C TYR A 21 4.15 1.88 1.97
N HIS A 22 4.08 1.60 0.68
CA HIS A 22 3.36 2.46 -0.27
C HIS A 22 1.86 2.52 0.02
N ALA A 23 1.26 1.42 0.49
CA ALA A 23 -0.15 1.44 0.86
C ALA A 23 -0.42 2.33 2.08
N LEU A 24 0.40 2.23 3.12
CA LEU A 24 0.26 3.10 4.30
C LEU A 24 0.50 4.57 3.94
N GLN A 25 1.54 4.85 3.14
CA GLN A 25 1.84 6.21 2.69
C GLN A 25 0.69 6.77 1.83
N GLY A 26 0.11 5.97 0.93
CA GLY A 26 -1.04 6.36 0.12
C GLY A 26 -2.25 6.71 0.98
N ALA A 27 -2.62 5.82 1.91
CA ALA A 27 -3.73 6.05 2.81
C ALA A 27 -3.59 7.32 3.67
N GLU A 28 -2.37 7.64 4.12
CA GLU A 28 -2.06 8.88 4.83
C GLU A 28 -2.16 10.11 3.90
N THR A 29 -1.57 10.03 2.71
CA THR A 29 -1.60 11.12 1.71
C THR A 29 -3.02 11.50 1.32
N TYR A 30 -3.90 10.52 1.14
CA TYR A 30 -5.28 10.78 0.71
C TYR A 30 -6.11 11.50 1.76
N ILE A 31 -5.71 11.52 3.03
CA ILE A 31 -6.36 12.37 4.05
C ILE A 31 -6.30 13.83 3.60
N GLN A 32 -5.13 14.30 3.16
CA GLN A 32 -4.97 15.68 2.69
C GLN A 32 -5.81 15.93 1.44
N TYR A 33 -5.82 15.01 0.48
CA TYR A 33 -6.58 15.18 -0.75
C TYR A 33 -8.11 15.21 -0.51
N ILE A 34 -8.59 14.43 0.46
CA ILE A 34 -9.99 14.49 0.90
C ILE A 34 -10.31 15.87 1.49
N GLU A 35 -9.43 16.43 2.33
CA GLU A 35 -9.64 17.76 2.90
C GLU A 35 -9.60 18.87 1.85
N ASP A 36 -8.67 18.81 0.90
CA ASP A 36 -8.58 19.77 -0.21
C ASP A 36 -9.87 19.71 -1.07
N ALA A 37 -10.32 18.52 -1.45
CA ALA A 37 -11.56 18.34 -2.21
C ALA A 37 -12.81 18.82 -1.43
N ARG A 38 -12.84 18.65 -0.10
CA ARG A 38 -13.90 19.19 0.76
C ARG A 38 -13.92 20.71 0.76
N GLN A 39 -12.75 21.35 0.80
CA GLN A 39 -12.63 22.81 0.77
C GLN A 39 -13.08 23.39 -0.57
N ASP A 40 -12.80 22.69 -1.67
CA ASP A 40 -13.19 23.08 -3.02
C ASP A 40 -14.66 22.73 -3.35
N GLY A 41 -15.34 21.98 -2.47
CA GLY A 41 -16.73 21.55 -2.66
C GLY A 41 -16.90 20.44 -3.71
N ASP A 42 -15.83 19.74 -4.08
CA ASP A 42 -15.82 18.68 -5.07
C ASP A 42 -16.16 17.32 -4.42
N ASN A 43 -17.47 17.03 -4.36
CA ASN A 43 -17.97 15.81 -3.73
C ASN A 43 -17.56 14.52 -4.49
N GLU A 44 -17.32 14.61 -5.81
CA GLU A 44 -16.90 13.45 -6.60
C GLU A 44 -15.48 13.03 -6.19
N LEU A 45 -14.56 14.00 -6.07
CA LEU A 45 -13.21 13.73 -5.61
C LEU A 45 -13.15 13.30 -4.14
N VAL A 46 -14.01 13.85 -3.26
CA VAL A 46 -14.11 13.37 -1.87
C VAL A 46 -14.45 11.89 -1.83
N GLN A 47 -15.46 11.45 -2.59
CA GLN A 47 -15.87 10.04 -2.62
C GLN A 47 -14.75 9.16 -3.20
N PHE A 48 -14.18 9.57 -4.32
CA PHE A 48 -13.09 8.83 -4.96
C PHE A 48 -11.89 8.64 -4.03
N PHE A 49 -11.41 9.69 -3.36
CA PHE A 49 -10.27 9.58 -2.46
C PHE A 49 -10.58 8.77 -1.19
N GLN A 50 -11.81 8.82 -0.68
CA GLN A 50 -12.24 7.95 0.41
C GLN A 50 -12.23 6.48 0.02
N GLU A 51 -12.73 6.15 -1.18
CA GLU A 51 -12.72 4.78 -1.70
C GLU A 51 -11.30 4.25 -1.85
N VAL A 52 -10.42 5.03 -2.49
CA VAL A 52 -9.03 4.61 -2.72
C VAL A 52 -8.24 4.54 -1.40
N GLN A 53 -8.50 5.42 -0.43
CA GLN A 53 -7.93 5.30 0.91
C GLN A 53 -8.29 3.98 1.58
N GLU A 54 -9.55 3.58 1.50
CA GLU A 54 -10.00 2.32 2.10
C GLU A 54 -9.40 1.11 1.36
N GLU A 55 -9.22 1.19 0.04
CA GLU A 55 -8.48 0.18 -0.72
C GLU A 55 -7.03 0.03 -0.24
N GLU A 56 -6.32 1.13 0.01
CA GLU A 56 -4.97 1.10 0.55
C GLU A 56 -4.92 0.50 1.96
N ARG A 57 -5.90 0.82 2.82
CA ARG A 57 -6.02 0.20 4.15
C ARG A 57 -6.15 -1.32 4.03
N ARG A 58 -7.07 -1.81 3.19
CA ARG A 58 -7.24 -3.26 2.94
C ARG A 58 -5.97 -3.90 2.38
N ARG A 59 -5.28 -3.22 1.46
CA ARG A 59 -4.01 -3.70 0.88
C ARG A 59 -2.93 -3.82 1.94
N SER A 60 -2.82 -2.82 2.82
CA SER A 60 -1.85 -2.81 3.92
C SER A 60 -2.06 -3.98 4.88
N GLU A 61 -3.31 -4.28 5.25
CA GLU A 61 -3.62 -5.40 6.15
C GLU A 61 -3.30 -6.75 5.52
N ARG A 62 -3.63 -6.92 4.23
CA ARG A 62 -3.26 -8.13 3.49
C ARG A 62 -1.74 -8.31 3.38
N ALA A 63 -0.99 -7.22 3.15
CA ALA A 63 0.47 -7.26 3.10
C ALA A 63 1.07 -7.65 4.48
N LYS A 64 0.54 -7.09 5.58
CA LYS A 64 0.94 -7.46 6.95
C LYS A 64 0.69 -8.94 7.23
N GLU A 65 -0.47 -9.48 6.83
CA GLU A 65 -0.79 -10.89 7.03
C GLU A 65 0.19 -11.80 6.27
N LEU A 66 0.48 -11.48 5.01
CA LEU A 66 1.45 -12.25 4.20
C LEU A 66 2.86 -12.18 4.80
N LEU A 67 3.28 -11.02 5.32
CA LEU A 67 4.57 -10.87 6.00
C LEU A 67 4.64 -11.70 7.28
N ARG A 68 3.61 -11.64 8.14
CA ARG A 68 3.55 -12.45 9.38
C ARG A 68 3.71 -13.94 9.10
N ARG A 69 3.00 -14.45 8.08
CA ARG A 69 3.09 -15.86 7.68
C ARG A 69 4.50 -16.25 7.21
N ARG A 70 5.24 -15.35 6.57
CA ARG A 70 6.59 -15.62 6.05
C ARG A 70 7.67 -15.52 7.12
N ILE A 71 7.66 -14.46 7.91
CA ILE A 71 8.65 -14.27 8.98
C ILE A 71 8.50 -15.38 10.02
N GLY A 72 7.27 -15.77 10.37
CA GLY A 72 7.03 -16.91 11.26
C GLY A 72 7.58 -18.24 10.72
N GLN A 73 7.65 -18.41 9.40
CA GLN A 73 8.23 -19.60 8.75
C GLN A 73 9.76 -19.57 8.70
N GLU A 74 10.38 -18.41 8.58
CA GLU A 74 11.83 -18.25 8.61
C GLU A 74 12.42 -18.45 10.01
N VAL A 75 11.73 -18.00 11.06
CA VAL A 75 12.16 -18.19 12.46
C VAL A 75 11.98 -19.65 12.93
N SER A 76 11.09 -20.42 12.29
CA SER A 76 10.83 -21.82 12.62
C SER A 76 11.73 -22.82 11.88
N ARG A 77 12.68 -22.33 11.07
CA ARG A 77 13.69 -23.13 10.37
C ARG A 77 15.02 -23.08 11.09
#